data_AF-A0A060L6G0-F1
#
_entry.id   AF-A0A060L6G0-F1
#
_cell.length_a   1.000
_cell.length_b   1.000
_cell.length_c   1.000
_cell.angle_alpha   90.00
_cell.angle_beta   90.00
_cell.angle_gamma   90.00
#
_symmetry.space_group_name_H-M   'P 1'
#
loop_
_entity.id
_entity.type
_entity.pdbx_description
1 polymer ?
#
loop_
_entity_poly.entity_id
_entity_poly.type
_entity_poly.pdbx_seq_one_letter_code
_entity_poly.pdbx_strand_id
1 'polypeptide(L)'
;SSVAYGRQVYLKLASNCHSTGVKAAFDDGVRGKSVSGDVELNSIIKHSSFKAVIYGGSAKNEVQIIDTTLRNSRQILKKGATCHRETPGLPIAYTTNFLKDNELAVIKNNSKYIETTSKAYTDGKINIDHSRGYVA
;
A
#
# COMPACT_ATOMS: atom_id res chain seq x y z
N SER A 1 -17.08 -17.05 20.36
CA SER A 1 -15.99 -17.33 19.40
C SER A 1 -16.57 -17.37 17.99
N SER A 2 -15.79 -17.06 16.97
CA SER A 2 -16.23 -16.99 15.57
C SER A 2 -15.06 -17.15 14.60
N VAL A 3 -15.33 -17.57 13.36
CA VAL A 3 -14.33 -17.69 12.29
C VAL A 3 -14.81 -16.92 11.05
N ALA A 4 -13.96 -16.04 10.54
CA ALA A 4 -14.20 -15.29 9.32
C ALA A 4 -13.53 -15.99 8.12
N TYR A 5 -14.32 -16.23 7.07
CA TYR A 5 -13.88 -16.85 5.83
C TYR A 5 -13.86 -15.82 4.70
N GLY A 6 -12.83 -15.85 3.86
CA GLY A 6 -12.72 -14.93 2.74
C GLY A 6 -11.39 -15.03 2.01
N ARG A 7 -10.93 -13.88 1.52
CA ARG A 7 -9.67 -13.71 0.81
C ARG A 7 -8.84 -12.67 1.54
N GLN A 8 -7.57 -13.00 1.77
CA GLN A 8 -6.63 -12.10 2.43
C GLN A 8 -5.51 -11.72 1.46
N VAL A 9 -5.20 -10.42 1.42
CA VAL A 9 -4.16 -9.88 0.54
C VAL A 9 -3.20 -9.06 1.39
N TYR A 10 -1.94 -9.48 1.44
CA TYR A 10 -0.85 -8.72 2.05
C TYR A 10 -0.13 -7.93 0.97
N LEU A 11 0.10 -6.65 1.23
CA LEU A 11 0.65 -5.70 0.27
C LEU A 11 1.96 -5.12 0.78
N LYS A 12 2.96 -5.10 -0.11
CA LYS A 12 4.19 -4.32 0.05
C LYS A 12 4.21 -3.24 -1.02
N LEU A 13 4.25 -2.00 -0.56
CA LEU A 13 4.40 -0.80 -1.36
C LEU A 13 5.79 -0.23 -1.10
N ALA A 14 6.56 0.02 -2.14
CA ALA A 14 7.91 0.57 -2.00
C ALA A 14 8.19 1.62 -3.08
N SER A 15 8.80 2.72 -2.66
CA SER A 15 9.18 3.86 -3.51
C SER A 15 10.57 4.34 -3.13
N ASN A 16 11.26 4.95 -4.09
CA ASN A 16 12.50 5.70 -3.86
C ASN A 16 12.24 7.21 -3.71
N CYS A 17 10.98 7.65 -3.69
CA CYS A 17 10.64 9.06 -3.50
C CYS A 17 10.94 9.50 -2.05
N HIS A 18 11.60 10.65 -1.92
CA HIS A 18 11.89 11.31 -0.64
C HIS A 18 10.82 12.32 -0.22
N SER A 19 9.65 12.31 -0.89
CA SER A 19 8.55 13.23 -0.62
C SER A 19 7.79 12.82 0.66
N THR A 20 7.30 13.82 1.39
CA THR A 20 6.36 13.61 2.51
C THR A 20 4.98 13.11 2.05
N GLY A 21 4.66 13.22 0.75
CA GLY A 21 3.41 12.77 0.14
C GLY A 21 3.30 11.27 -0.11
N VAL A 22 4.34 10.47 0.17
CA VAL A 22 4.38 9.02 -0.13
C VAL A 22 3.24 8.26 0.53
N LYS A 23 2.93 8.57 1.80
CA LYS A 23 1.82 7.94 2.52
C LYS A 23 0.47 8.21 1.86
N ALA A 24 0.20 9.48 1.52
CA ALA A 24 -1.05 9.87 0.86
C ALA A 24 -1.17 9.24 -0.53
N ALA A 25 -0.08 9.20 -1.30
CA ALA A 25 -0.03 8.56 -2.60
C ALA A 25 -0.37 7.06 -2.53
N PHE A 26 0.15 6.36 -1.51
CA PHE A 26 -0.15 4.96 -1.27
C PHE A 26 -1.59 4.73 -0.83
N ASP A 27 -2.10 5.53 0.10
CA ASP A 27 -3.49 5.44 0.58
C ASP A 27 -4.49 5.65 -0.57
N ASP A 28 -4.29 6.69 -1.39
CA ASP A 28 -5.14 6.98 -2.54
C ASP A 28 -4.97 5.95 -3.68
N GLY A 29 -3.74 5.44 -3.86
CA GLY A 29 -3.43 4.37 -4.80
C GLY A 29 -4.23 3.10 -4.52
N VAL A 30 -4.25 2.66 -3.26
CA VAL A 30 -4.97 1.47 -2.78
C VAL A 30 -6.49 1.68 -2.79
N ARG A 31 -6.97 2.84 -2.34
CA ARG A 31 -8.42 3.17 -2.30
C ARG A 31 -9.06 3.32 -3.67
N GLY A 32 -8.28 3.40 -4.73
CA GLY A 32 -8.83 3.57 -6.07
C GLY A 32 -9.16 5.03 -6.43
N LYS A 33 -8.84 6.00 -5.57
CA LYS A 33 -9.14 7.42 -5.82
C LYS A 33 -8.38 7.93 -7.04
N SER A 34 -8.99 8.82 -7.83
CA SER A 34 -8.27 9.49 -8.91
C SER A 34 -7.34 10.54 -8.32
N VAL A 35 -6.05 10.40 -8.60
CA VAL A 35 -5.01 11.37 -8.23
C VAL A 35 -4.58 12.21 -9.44
N SER A 36 -5.30 12.13 -10.58
CA SER A 36 -4.91 12.75 -11.86
C SER A 36 -4.67 14.28 -11.79
N GLY A 37 -5.28 14.98 -10.83
CA GLY A 37 -5.07 16.41 -10.62
C GLY A 37 -3.82 16.78 -9.80
N ASP A 38 -3.23 15.82 -9.10
CA ASP A 38 -2.03 16.02 -8.29
C ASP A 38 -0.82 15.39 -8.97
N VAL A 39 0.03 16.22 -9.56
CA VAL A 39 1.19 15.79 -10.34
C VAL A 39 2.20 15.06 -9.44
N GLU A 40 2.36 15.51 -8.19
CA GLU A 40 3.30 14.92 -7.24
C GLU A 40 2.86 13.51 -6.85
N LEU A 41 1.60 13.36 -6.41
CA LEU A 41 1.06 12.04 -6.03
C LEU A 41 1.07 11.06 -7.21
N ASN A 42 0.73 11.54 -8.41
CA ASN A 42 0.84 10.74 -9.63
C ASN A 42 2.27 10.28 -9.91
N SER A 43 3.26 11.14 -9.70
CA SER A 43 4.65 10.80 -9.93
C SER A 43 5.10 9.69 -8.96
N ILE A 44 4.74 9.81 -7.68
CA ILE A 44 5.03 8.81 -6.66
C ILE A 44 4.39 7.47 -7.04
N ILE A 45 3.11 7.46 -7.41
CA ILE A 45 2.39 6.24 -7.79
C ILE A 45 3.01 5.56 -9.01
N LYS A 46 3.46 6.34 -10.00
CA LYS A 46 4.10 5.81 -11.22
C LYS A 46 5.47 5.17 -10.94
N HIS A 47 6.26 5.75 -10.02
CA HIS A 47 7.61 5.28 -9.69
C HIS A 47 7.66 4.29 -8.52
N SER A 48 6.49 3.82 -8.06
CA SER A 48 6.40 2.88 -6.94
C SER A 48 6.17 1.43 -7.41
N SER A 49 6.79 0.51 -6.68
CA SER A 49 6.65 -0.94 -6.87
C SER A 49 5.59 -1.52 -5.93
N PHE A 50 4.90 -2.56 -6.41
CA PHE A 50 3.83 -3.22 -5.71
C PHE A 50 4.06 -4.73 -5.70
N LYS A 51 4.12 -5.33 -4.51
CA LYS A 51 4.14 -6.79 -4.34
C LYS A 51 2.97 -7.23 -3.49
N ALA A 52 2.27 -8.27 -3.91
CA ALA A 52 1.15 -8.84 -3.18
C ALA A 52 1.34 -10.34 -2.94
N VAL A 53 0.96 -10.77 -1.74
CA VAL A 53 0.78 -12.18 -1.38
C VAL A 53 -0.70 -12.39 -1.08
N ILE A 54 -1.34 -13.31 -1.79
CA ILE A 54 -2.78 -13.53 -1.74
C ILE A 54 -3.05 -14.94 -1.21
N TYR A 55 -3.86 -15.01 -0.16
CA TYR A 55 -4.42 -16.23 0.40
C TYR A 55 -5.92 -16.29 0.09
N GLY A 56 -6.37 -17.40 -0.48
CA GLY A 56 -7.77 -17.59 -0.87
C GLY A 56 -8.15 -16.88 -2.17
N GLY A 57 -9.30 -17.28 -2.75
CA GLY A 57 -9.75 -16.78 -4.06
C GLY A 57 -9.29 -17.62 -5.26
N SER A 58 -8.71 -18.80 -5.03
CA SER A 58 -8.54 -19.88 -6.01
C SER A 58 -9.23 -21.13 -5.47
N ALA A 59 -9.77 -21.97 -6.35
CA ALA A 59 -10.37 -23.27 -5.97
C ALA A 59 -9.36 -24.24 -5.34
N LYS A 60 -8.05 -23.99 -5.55
CA LYS A 60 -6.94 -24.71 -4.92
C LYS A 60 -6.36 -23.84 -3.80
N ASN A 61 -5.79 -24.46 -2.75
CA ASN A 61 -5.10 -23.82 -1.63
C ASN A 61 -3.78 -23.12 -2.04
N GLU A 62 -3.79 -22.42 -3.16
CA GLU A 62 -2.64 -21.84 -3.82
C GLU A 62 -2.40 -20.42 -3.31
N VAL A 63 -1.15 -20.15 -2.93
CA VAL A 63 -0.69 -18.82 -2.57
C VAL A 63 -0.22 -18.13 -3.85
N GLN A 64 -0.82 -16.98 -4.17
CA GLN A 64 -0.41 -16.20 -5.35
C GLN A 64 0.53 -15.08 -4.92
N ILE A 65 1.68 -14.99 -5.58
CA ILE A 65 2.63 -13.89 -5.42
C ILE A 65 2.63 -13.08 -6.72
N ILE A 66 2.34 -11.78 -6.62
CA ILE A 66 2.29 -10.89 -7.77
C ILE A 66 3.25 -9.73 -7.54
N ASP A 67 4.11 -9.48 -8.53
CA ASP A 67 5.01 -8.34 -8.58
C ASP A 67 4.60 -7.45 -9.77
N THR A 68 4.17 -6.23 -9.50
CA THR A 68 3.65 -5.33 -10.53
C THR A 68 3.77 -3.86 -10.13
N THR A 69 3.21 -2.96 -10.94
CA THR A 69 3.11 -1.53 -10.63
C THR A 69 1.84 -1.22 -9.86
N LEU A 70 1.86 -0.14 -9.08
CA LEU A 70 0.70 0.29 -8.28
C LEU A 70 -0.56 0.60 -9.11
N ARG A 71 -0.40 0.93 -10.39
CA ARG A 71 -1.54 1.16 -11.30
C ARG A 71 -2.26 -0.15 -11.64
N ASN A 72 -1.50 -1.22 -11.86
CA ASN A 72 -2.03 -2.53 -12.26
C ASN A 72 -2.58 -3.33 -11.08
N SER A 73 -2.14 -3.02 -9.86
CA SER A 73 -2.60 -3.70 -8.65
C SER A 73 -4.09 -3.56 -8.35
N ARG A 74 -4.74 -2.50 -8.85
CA ARG A 74 -6.19 -2.29 -8.69
C ARG A 74 -7.01 -3.45 -9.26
N GLN A 75 -6.55 -4.07 -10.35
CA GLN A 75 -7.22 -5.22 -10.93
C GLN A 75 -7.15 -6.45 -10.00
N ILE A 76 -6.03 -6.62 -9.30
CA ILE A 76 -5.82 -7.70 -8.32
C ILE A 76 -6.78 -7.56 -7.13
N LEU A 77 -6.97 -6.33 -6.65
CA LEU A 77 -7.89 -6.05 -5.55
C LEU A 77 -9.35 -6.26 -5.99
N LYS A 78 -9.72 -5.84 -7.20
CA LYS A 78 -11.08 -6.02 -7.74
C LYS A 78 -11.45 -7.48 -8.03
N LYS A 79 -10.53 -8.30 -8.56
CA LYS A 79 -10.81 -9.66 -9.05
C LYS A 79 -11.40 -10.60 -8.00
N GLY A 80 -11.12 -10.38 -6.72
CA GLY A 80 -11.61 -11.24 -5.62
C GLY A 80 -12.43 -10.49 -4.58
N ALA A 81 -13.14 -9.43 -4.98
CA ALA A 81 -14.00 -8.65 -4.09
C ALA A 81 -15.36 -9.32 -3.82
N THR A 82 -15.80 -10.23 -4.69
CA THR A 82 -17.08 -10.94 -4.58
C THR A 82 -16.84 -12.42 -4.31
N CYS A 83 -17.63 -13.00 -3.40
CA CYS A 83 -17.63 -14.43 -3.13
C CYS A 83 -18.33 -15.18 -4.28
N HIS A 84 -17.71 -16.25 -4.79
CA HIS A 84 -18.28 -17.12 -5.81
C HIS A 84 -18.08 -18.59 -5.44
N ARG A 85 -18.91 -19.48 -5.99
CA ARG A 85 -18.81 -20.93 -5.74
C ARG A 85 -17.47 -21.53 -6.18
N GLU A 86 -16.85 -20.92 -7.18
CA GLU A 86 -15.54 -21.31 -7.73
C GLU A 86 -14.36 -20.75 -6.92
N THR A 87 -14.61 -19.75 -6.08
CA THR A 87 -13.62 -19.08 -5.23
C THR A 87 -14.06 -19.11 -3.77
N PRO A 88 -14.20 -20.30 -3.16
CA PRO A 88 -14.59 -20.40 -1.76
C PRO A 88 -13.56 -19.66 -0.89
N GLY A 89 -14.06 -18.91 0.10
CA GLY A 89 -13.21 -18.21 1.06
C GLY A 89 -12.48 -19.21 1.96
N LEU A 90 -11.23 -18.92 2.31
CA LEU A 90 -10.48 -19.64 3.34
C LEU A 90 -10.65 -18.96 4.69
N PRO A 91 -10.46 -19.65 5.82
CA PRO A 91 -10.38 -18.98 7.13
C PRO A 91 -9.24 -17.94 7.12
N ILE A 92 -9.54 -16.68 7.42
CA ILE A 92 -8.56 -15.58 7.44
C ILE A 92 -8.42 -14.92 8.80
N ALA A 93 -9.42 -15.06 9.67
CA ALA A 93 -9.39 -14.54 11.03
C ALA A 93 -10.33 -15.35 11.93
N TYR A 94 -10.06 -15.35 13.23
CA TYR A 94 -10.92 -15.97 14.22
C TYR A 94 -10.90 -15.17 15.52
N THR A 95 -11.97 -15.31 16.31
CA THR A 95 -12.09 -14.77 17.66
C THR A 95 -12.28 -15.90 18.66
N THR A 96 -11.60 -15.82 19.79
CA THR A 96 -11.69 -16.80 20.87
C THR A 96 -12.30 -16.17 22.12
N ASN A 97 -12.96 -17.00 22.92
CA ASN A 97 -13.51 -16.61 24.22
C ASN A 97 -12.90 -17.51 25.30
N PHE A 98 -12.70 -16.99 26.50
CA PHE A 98 -12.27 -17.79 27.64
C PHE A 98 -13.39 -18.73 28.09
N LEU A 99 -13.08 -20.01 28.31
CA LEU A 99 -14.09 -21.00 28.73
C LEU A 99 -14.68 -20.71 30.13
N LYS A 100 -13.95 -19.97 30.97
CA LYS A 100 -14.35 -19.68 32.36
C LYS A 100 -15.59 -18.78 32.44
N ASP A 101 -15.61 -17.73 31.64
CA ASP A 101 -16.54 -16.60 31.73
C ASP A 101 -17.12 -16.20 30.36
N ASN A 102 -16.73 -16.88 29.29
CA ASN A 102 -17.08 -16.57 27.91
C ASN A 102 -16.67 -15.15 27.48
N GLU A 103 -15.73 -14.49 28.16
CA GLU A 103 -15.23 -13.19 27.75
C GLU A 103 -14.34 -13.28 26.50
N LEU A 104 -14.32 -12.23 25.67
CA LEU A 104 -13.51 -12.15 24.46
C LEU A 104 -12.01 -12.10 24.81
N ALA A 105 -11.23 -13.02 24.25
CA ALA A 105 -9.79 -13.01 24.43
C ALA A 105 -9.14 -11.93 23.54
N VAL A 106 -8.26 -11.12 24.15
CA VAL A 106 -7.58 -10.01 23.46
C VAL A 106 -6.06 -10.21 23.52
N ILE A 107 -5.41 -10.18 22.35
CA ILE A 107 -3.95 -10.21 22.24
C ILE A 107 -3.42 -8.78 22.41
N LYS A 108 -2.65 -8.52 23.47
CA LYS A 108 -2.03 -7.22 23.73
C LYS A 108 -0.60 -7.20 23.18
N ASN A 109 -0.35 -6.36 22.17
CA ASN A 109 0.97 -6.20 21.55
C ASN A 109 1.57 -4.84 21.92
N ASN A 110 2.85 -4.81 22.30
CA ASN A 110 3.61 -3.59 22.54
C ASN A 110 5.03 -3.76 21.95
N SER A 111 5.52 -2.77 21.22
CA SER A 111 6.82 -2.80 20.57
C SER A 111 7.39 -1.38 20.42
N LYS A 112 8.72 -1.25 20.50
CA LYS A 112 9.44 0.00 20.22
C LYS A 112 10.14 -0.13 18.88
N TYR A 113 10.12 0.94 18.09
CA TYR A 113 10.80 1.00 16.79
C TYR A 113 11.41 2.38 16.55
N ILE A 114 12.33 2.46 15.60
CA ILE A 114 12.94 3.72 15.14
C ILE A 114 12.35 4.06 13.77
N GLU A 115 11.65 5.19 13.68
CA GLU A 115 11.17 5.73 12.40
C GLU A 115 12.31 6.46 11.68
N THR A 116 12.56 6.12 10.42
CA THR A 116 13.60 6.76 9.60
C THR A 116 12.94 7.58 8.50
N THR A 117 13.20 8.89 8.48
CA THR A 117 12.71 9.81 7.43
C THR A 117 13.88 10.40 6.65
N SER A 118 13.69 10.67 5.36
CA SER A 118 14.70 11.31 4.50
C SER A 118 14.10 12.49 3.74
N LYS A 119 14.95 13.45 3.37
CA LYS A 119 14.60 14.60 2.52
C LYS A 119 15.69 14.76 1.46
N ALA A 120 15.28 15.09 0.23
CA ALA A 120 16.18 15.38 -0.88
C ALA A 120 16.10 16.86 -1.25
N TYR A 121 17.24 17.47 -1.51
CA TYR A 121 17.35 18.85 -1.98
C TYR A 121 18.04 18.83 -3.34
N THR A 122 17.44 19.47 -4.34
CA THR A 122 18.00 19.56 -5.70
C THR A 122 18.99 20.72 -5.78
N ASP A 123 20.06 20.54 -6.56
CA ASP A 123 21.03 21.60 -6.82
C ASP A 123 20.37 22.83 -7.46
N GLY A 124 20.84 24.02 -7.05
CA GLY A 124 20.43 25.30 -7.63
C GLY A 124 21.49 25.89 -8.55
N LYS A 125 21.07 26.68 -9.54
CA LYS A 125 21.98 27.46 -10.40
C LYS A 125 21.55 28.91 -10.43
N ILE A 126 22.52 29.81 -10.35
CA ILE A 126 22.33 31.25 -10.55
C ILE A 126 23.11 31.61 -11.82
N ASN A 127 22.38 31.96 -12.88
CA ASN A 127 22.97 32.42 -14.12
C ASN A 127 22.88 33.95 -14.15
N ILE A 128 24.03 34.63 -14.13
CA ILE A 128 24.11 36.09 -14.21
C ILE A 128 24.56 36.45 -15.62
N ASP A 129 23.75 37.26 -16.30
CA ASP A 129 24.05 37.80 -17.63
C ASP A 129 23.89 39.32 -17.62
N HIS A 130 24.97 40.03 -17.93
CA HIS A 130 24.99 41.48 -18.08
C HIS A 130 25.56 41.85 -19.45
N SER A 131 24.68 42.30 -20.34
CA SER A 131 24.98 42.52 -21.76
C SER A 131 24.92 43.99 -22.19
N ARG A 132 24.97 44.93 -21.24
CA ARG A 132 24.82 46.38 -21.52
C ARG A 132 26.10 47.16 -21.28
N GLY A 133 26.25 48.27 -22.01
CA GLY A 133 27.42 49.16 -21.98
C GLY A 133 27.50 50.07 -20.75
N TYR A 134 27.03 49.61 -19.60
CA TYR A 134 27.17 50.30 -18.31
C TYR A 134 27.72 49.34 -17.25
N VAL A 135 28.14 49.86 -16.11
CA VAL A 135 28.69 49.04 -15.00
C VAL A 135 27.54 48.29 -14.30
N ALA A 136 27.69 46.97 -14.13
CA ALA A 136 26.77 46.12 -13.37
C ALA A 136 27.01 46.22 -11.86
#